data_AF-A0A3P7JU91-F1
#
_entry.id   AF-A0A3P7JU91-F1
#
_cell.length_a   1.000
_cell.length_b   1.000
_cell.length_c   1.000
_cell.angle_alpha   90.00
_cell.angle_beta   90.00
_cell.angle_gamma   90.00
#
_symmetry.space_group_name_H-M   'P 1'
#
loop_
_entity.id
_entity.type
_entity.pdbx_description
1 polymer ?
#
loop_
_entity_poly.entity_id
_entity_poly.type
_entity_poly.pdbx_seq_one_letter_code
_entity_poly.pdbx_strand_id
1 'polypeptide(L)' 'MHVKPGSRVFDVGGQRSERKKWIHCFEDVNAIIFIAAVSEYDEVLFEDETTVGSNFFELFGTL' A
#
# COMPACT_ATOMS: atom_id res chain seq x y z
N MET A 1 -3.61 31.79 -19.38
CA MET A 1 -4.21 30.78 -18.49
C MET A 1 -3.11 29.81 -18.10
N HIS A 2 -2.73 29.75 -16.81
CA HIS A 2 -1.71 28.83 -16.33
C HIS A 2 -2.42 27.55 -15.88
N VAL A 3 -2.39 26.51 -16.71
CA VAL A 3 -2.93 25.19 -16.34
C VAL A 3 -1.94 24.59 -15.33
N LYS A 4 -2.37 24.39 -14.08
CA LYS A 4 -1.56 23.64 -13.12
C LYS A 4 -1.45 22.18 -13.62
N PRO A 5 -0.27 21.54 -13.54
CA PRO A 5 -0.15 20.12 -13.86
C PRO A 5 -1.14 19.31 -13.02
N GLY A 6 -1.86 18.37 -13.65
CA GLY A 6 -2.75 17.46 -12.94
C GLY A 6 -1.96 16.51 -12.04
N SER A 7 -2.49 16.21 -10.85
CA SER A 7 -1.94 15.18 -9.97
C SER A 7 -2.06 13.81 -10.62
N ARG A 8 -0.98 13.01 -10.57
CA ARG A 8 -0.99 11.61 -11.00
C ARG A 8 -1.11 10.71 -9.78
N VAL A 9 -1.99 9.72 -9.84
CA VAL A 9 -2.18 8.71 -8.80
C VAL A 9 -1.77 7.37 -9.38
N PHE A 10 -0.94 6.63 -8.64
CA PHE A 10 -0.52 5.28 -8.98
C PHE A 10 -1.09 4.34 -7.94
N ASP A 11 -1.86 3.35 -8.39
CA ASP A 11 -2.37 2.27 -7.54
C ASP A 11 -1.39 1.10 -7.60
N VAL A 12 -0.98 0.63 -6.43
CA VAL A 12 -0.03 -0.47 -6.27
C VAL A 12 -0.68 -1.56 -5.43
N GLY A 13 -0.61 -2.81 -5.91
CA GLY A 13 -1.23 -3.94 -5.22
C GLY A 13 -0.67 -4.14 -3.81
N GLY A 14 -1.57 -4.37 -2.83
CA GLY A 14 -1.23 -4.54 -1.41
C GLY A 14 -0.74 -5.93 -1.00
N GLN A 15 -0.93 -6.94 -1.86
CA GLN A 15 -0.52 -8.32 -1.61
C GLN A 15 0.99 -8.44 -1.45
N ARG A 16 1.46 -9.34 -0.57
CA ARG A 16 2.88 -9.51 -0.24
C ARG A 16 3.74 -9.80 -1.47
N SER A 17 3.20 -10.50 -2.46
CA SER A 17 3.84 -10.77 -3.75
C SER A 17 4.09 -9.51 -4.61
N GLU A 18 3.20 -8.52 -4.53
CA GLU A 18 3.25 -7.28 -5.30
C GLU A 18 4.14 -6.21 -4.66
N ARG A 19 4.38 -6.28 -3.33
CA ARG A 19 5.18 -5.29 -2.58
C ARG A 19 6.60 -5.10 -3.13
N LYS A 20 7.22 -6.14 -3.69
CA LYS A 20 8.55 -6.04 -4.31
C LYS A 20 8.60 -5.07 -5.50
N LYS A 21 7.46 -4.77 -6.12
CA LYS A 21 7.34 -3.86 -7.26
C LYS A 21 7.21 -2.40 -6.84
N TRP A 22 6.85 -2.13 -5.58
CA TRP A 22 6.57 -0.78 -5.07
C TRP A 22 7.77 0.16 -5.19
N ILE A 23 9.00 -0.37 -5.13
CA ILE A 23 10.22 0.42 -5.25
C ILE A 23 10.29 1.24 -6.56
N HIS A 24 9.68 0.73 -7.63
CA HIS A 24 9.61 1.44 -8.92
C HIS A 24 8.55 2.55 -8.95
N CYS A 25 7.63 2.56 -7.98
CA CYS A 25 6.54 3.53 -7.89
C CYS A 25 6.85 4.71 -6.97
N PHE A 26 7.95 4.66 -6.22
CA PHE A 26 8.33 5.71 -5.26
C PHE A 26 9.26 6.79 -5.84
N GLU A 27 9.58 6.74 -7.13
CA GLU A 27 10.35 7.80 -7.78
C GLU A 27 9.48 9.06 -7.98
N ASP A 28 9.92 10.19 -7.44
CA ASP A 28 9.27 11.51 -7.56
C ASP A 28 7.81 11.60 -7.06
N VAL A 29 7.43 10.82 -6.05
CA VAL A 29 6.09 10.95 -5.42
C VAL A 29 6.05 12.08 -4.41
N ASN A 30 4.97 12.87 -4.43
CA ASN A 30 4.74 13.93 -3.44
C ASN A 30 4.13 13.42 -2.12
N ALA A 31 3.41 12.30 -2.17
CA ALA A 31 2.72 11.71 -1.04
C ALA A 31 2.47 10.22 -1.25
N ILE A 32 2.38 9.48 -0.16
CA ILE A 32 1.94 8.09 -0.12
C ILE A 32 0.61 8.07 0.63
N ILE A 33 -0.40 7.41 0.05
CA ILE A 33 -1.69 7.19 0.69
C ILE A 33 -1.79 5.70 1.02
N PHE A 34 -1.88 5.39 2.31
CA PHE A 34 -2.09 4.02 2.77
C PHE A 34 -3.56 3.78 3.09
N ILE A 35 -4.09 2.64 2.65
CA ILE A 35 -5.46 2.21 2.91
C ILE A 35 -5.41 1.00 3.83
N ALA A 36 -6.15 1.05 4.94
CA ALA A 36 -6.29 -0.05 5.89
C ALA A 36 -7.75 -0.50 5.97
N ALA A 37 -7.99 -1.81 5.88
CA ALA A 37 -9.31 -2.39 6.12
C ALA A 37 -9.53 -2.56 7.63
N VAL A 38 -10.15 -1.55 8.26
CA VAL A 38 -10.40 -1.56 9.71
C VAL A 38 -11.40 -2.65 10.13
N SER A 39 -12.30 -3.04 9.23
CA SER A 39 -13.28 -4.11 9.45
C SER A 39 -12.65 -5.49 9.57
N GLU A 40 -11.44 -5.70 9.05
CA GLU A 40 -10.74 -6.98 9.01
C GLU A 40 -9.82 -7.16 10.23
N TYR A 41 -10.19 -6.59 11.39
CA TYR A 41 -9.34 -6.60 12.59
C TYR A 41 -9.22 -7.99 13.23
N ASP A 42 -10.21 -8.86 13.01
CA ASP A 42 -10.26 -10.24 13.48
C ASP A 42 -10.07 -11.27 12.35
N GLU A 43 -9.78 -10.79 11.13
CA GLU A 43 -9.49 -11.64 9.97
C GLU A 43 -7.99 -11.85 9.77
N VAL A 44 -7.64 -13.03 9.26
CA VAL A 44 -6.26 -13.40 8.90
C VAL A 44 -6.02 -13.18 7.40
N LEU A 45 -4.78 -12.88 7.03
CA LEU A 45 -4.37 -12.73 5.64
C LEU A 45 -4.56 -14.04 4.88
N PHE A 46 -5.11 -13.95 3.67
CA PHE A 46 -5.23 -15.10 2.75
C PHE A 46 -3.87 -15.73 2.40
N GLU A 47 -2.78 -14.96 2.43
CA GLU A 47 -1.45 -15.41 1.99
C GLU A 47 -0.73 -16.32 2.99
N ASP A 48 -1.07 -16.30 4.29
CA ASP A 48 -0.44 -17.16 5.29
C ASP A 48 -1.34 -17.67 6.42
N GLU A 49 -2.65 -17.33 6.41
CA GLU A 49 -3.70 -17.76 7.36
C GLU A 49 -3.38 -17.59 8.86
N THR A 50 -2.31 -16.86 9.19
CA THR A 50 -1.80 -16.74 10.56
C THR A 50 -1.55 -15.30 10.98
N THR A 51 -1.28 -14.43 10.02
CA THR A 51 -1.06 -13.00 10.21
C THR A 51 -2.39 -12.25 10.15
N VAL A 52 -2.68 -11.40 11.15
CA VAL A 52 -3.87 -10.54 11.14
C VAL A 52 -3.67 -9.36 10.19
N GLY A 53 -4.62 -9.13 9.26
CA GLY A 53 -4.49 -8.17 8.17
C GLY A 53 -4.41 -6.69 8.59
N SER A 54 -4.84 -6.37 9.81
CA SER A 54 -4.82 -5.02 10.38
C SER A 54 -3.45 -4.53 10.85
N ASN A 55 -2.40 -5.37 10.81
CA ASN A 55 -1.09 -4.98 11.33
C ASN A 55 -0.31 -4.08 10.35
N PHE A 56 -0.45 -2.76 10.53
CA PHE A 56 0.25 -1.72 9.76
C PHE A 56 1.78 -1.88 9.75
N PHE A 57 2.39 -2.31 10.86
CA PHE A 57 3.85 -2.45 10.98
C PHE A 57 4.41 -3.54 10.08
N GLU A 58 3.65 -4.59 9.78
CA GLU A 58 4.05 -5.63 8.82
C GLU A 58 4.00 -5.14 7.37
N LEU A 59 3.08 -4.23 7.05
CA LEU A 59 2.94 -3.70 5.69
C LEU A 59 4.04 -2.68 5.36
N PHE A 60 4.38 -1.79 6.29
CA PHE A 60 5.42 -0.78 6.08
C PHE A 60 6.83 -1.24 6.47
N GLY A 61 6.97 -2.12 7.46
CA GLY A 61 8.29 -2.56 7.96
C GLY A 61 9.08 -3.44 6.99
N THR A 62 8.45 -3.92 5.92
CA THR A 62 9.09 -4.72 4.85
C THR A 62 9.58 -3.89 3.65
N LEU A 63 9.38 -2.57 3.65
CA LEU A 63 9.92 -1.66 2.63
C LEU A 63 11.30 -1.13 3.04
#